data_AF-A0A1N6MCG1-F1
#
_entry.id   AF-A0A1N6MCG1-F1
#
_cell.length_a   1.000
_cell.length_b   1.000
_cell.length_c   1.000
_cell.angle_alpha   90.00
_cell.angle_beta   90.00
_cell.angle_gamma   90.00
#
_symmetry.space_group_name_H-M   'P 1'
#
loop_
_entity.id
_entity.type
_entity.pdbx_description
1 polymer ?
#
loop_
_entity_poly.entity_id
_entity_poly.type
_entity_poly.pdbx_seq_one_letter_code
_entity_poly.pdbx_strand_id
1 'polypeptide(L)'
;TISDEASGFFALGSGPARALSRVEDLYKELGYVDHCQKATLVIEGDKAPPSAVIAKLSGNCGIDPTGLTILYATTWSLAGTVQIAARVLEVAIHKAHALHFPLDNILDGTGTTPIAPPVPDFVKAM
;
A
#
# COMPACT_ATOMS: atom_id res chain seq x y z
N THR A 1 3.74 0.83 7.59
CA THR A 1 2.59 1.47 8.30
C THR A 1 2.82 2.96 8.37
N ILE A 2 1.76 3.76 8.46
CA ILE A 2 1.81 5.23 8.52
C ILE A 2 1.08 5.65 9.79
N SER A 3 1.75 6.40 10.66
CA SER A 3 1.17 6.88 11.92
C SER A 3 1.59 8.30 12.25
N ASP A 4 0.68 9.01 12.93
CA ASP A 4 0.90 10.30 13.58
C ASP A 4 0.16 10.35 14.91
N GLU A 5 0.92 10.40 16.02
CA GLU A 5 0.35 10.32 17.38
C GLU A 5 -0.48 11.54 17.75
N ALA A 6 -0.06 12.74 17.30
CA ALA A 6 -0.73 14.00 17.64
C ALA A 6 -2.16 14.08 17.08
N SER A 7 -2.38 13.54 15.87
CA SER A 7 -3.72 13.45 15.25
C SER A 7 -4.43 12.13 15.51
N GLY A 8 -3.75 11.13 16.08
CA GLY A 8 -4.27 9.76 16.20
C GLY A 8 -4.43 9.04 14.86
N PHE A 9 -3.75 9.50 13.80
CA PHE A 9 -3.87 8.91 12.47
C PHE A 9 -3.06 7.61 12.38
N PHE A 10 -3.69 6.56 11.85
CA PHE A 10 -3.04 5.30 11.53
C PHE A 10 -3.61 4.73 10.24
N ALA A 11 -2.74 4.30 9.32
CA ALA A 11 -3.15 3.63 8.09
C ALA A 11 -2.08 2.65 7.58
N LEU A 12 -2.55 1.65 6.83
CA LEU A 12 -1.69 0.81 6.00
C LEU A 12 -1.53 1.46 4.63
N GLY A 13 -0.28 1.73 4.24
CA GLY A 13 0.07 2.34 2.96
C GLY A 13 0.52 1.31 1.94
N SER A 14 0.04 1.43 0.72
CA SER A 14 0.35 0.57 -0.43
C SER A 14 0.61 1.40 -1.69
N GLY A 15 1.11 0.75 -2.75
CA GLY A 15 1.28 1.37 -4.06
C GLY A 15 2.67 1.97 -4.29
N PRO A 16 2.85 2.65 -5.44
CA PRO A 16 4.17 2.96 -6.01
C PRO A 16 5.01 3.94 -5.18
N ALA A 17 4.41 4.78 -4.33
CA ALA A 17 5.17 5.65 -3.41
C ALA A 17 6.14 4.87 -2.50
N ARG A 18 5.86 3.59 -2.22
CA ARG A 18 6.76 2.70 -1.48
C ARG A 18 8.09 2.47 -2.21
N ALA A 19 8.09 2.40 -3.54
CA ALA A 19 9.29 2.20 -4.34
C ALA A 19 10.18 3.44 -4.47
N LEU A 20 9.62 4.63 -4.21
CA LEU A 20 10.39 5.87 -4.06
C LEU A 20 10.95 5.98 -2.64
N SER A 21 10.08 5.86 -1.63
CA SER A 21 10.45 6.08 -0.24
C SER A 21 11.34 4.99 0.36
N ARG A 22 11.14 3.73 -0.03
CA ARG A 22 11.95 2.56 0.36
C ARG A 22 12.27 2.51 1.86
N VAL A 23 11.28 2.87 2.69
CA VAL A 23 11.40 2.82 4.16
C VAL A 23 11.45 1.38 4.69
N GLU A 24 11.10 0.41 3.85
CA GLU A 24 11.07 -1.01 4.15
C GLU A 24 12.34 -1.70 3.64
N ASP A 25 12.89 -2.66 4.39
CA ASP A 25 14.07 -3.42 3.97
C ASP A 25 13.83 -4.25 2.69
N LEU A 26 12.57 -4.58 2.40
CA LEU A 26 12.13 -5.27 1.18
C LEU A 26 12.78 -4.70 -0.10
N TYR A 27 12.85 -3.37 -0.24
CA TYR A 27 13.39 -2.76 -1.47
C TYR A 27 14.91 -2.93 -1.60
N LYS A 28 15.63 -3.15 -0.49
CA LYS A 28 17.05 -3.54 -0.54
C LYS A 28 17.20 -4.97 -1.03
N GLU A 29 16.35 -5.87 -0.55
CA GLU A 29 16.34 -7.29 -0.96
C GLU A 29 15.97 -7.45 -2.44
N LEU A 30 14.99 -6.67 -2.91
CA LEU A 30 14.56 -6.67 -4.32
C LEU A 30 15.53 -5.93 -5.26
N GLY A 31 16.44 -5.12 -4.73
CA GLY A 31 17.33 -4.26 -5.53
C GLY A 31 16.57 -3.27 -6.44
N TYR A 32 15.35 -2.89 -6.07
CA TYR A 32 14.46 -2.08 -6.91
C TYR A 32 14.28 -0.66 -6.37
N VAL A 33 14.33 0.32 -7.28
CA VAL A 33 14.20 1.74 -6.97
C VAL A 33 13.47 2.43 -8.11
N ASP A 34 12.45 3.21 -7.76
CA ASP A 34 11.79 4.09 -8.73
C ASP A 34 12.45 5.48 -8.74
N HIS A 35 12.32 6.20 -9.86
CA HIS A 35 12.85 7.55 -10.06
C HIS A 35 11.80 8.46 -10.69
N CYS A 36 11.03 9.14 -9.86
CA CYS A 36 9.96 10.03 -10.31
C CYS A 36 9.75 11.20 -9.35
N GLN A 37 9.27 12.34 -9.88
CA GLN A 37 8.86 13.50 -9.09
C GLN A 37 7.39 13.46 -8.65
N LYS A 38 6.67 12.40 -9.05
CA LYS A 38 5.27 12.16 -8.68
C LYS A 38 5.15 10.79 -8.05
N ALA A 39 4.35 10.70 -7.00
CA ALA A 39 4.10 9.46 -6.30
C ALA A 39 2.60 9.26 -6.11
N THR A 40 2.16 8.00 -6.13
CA THR A 40 0.81 7.61 -5.73
C THR A 40 0.87 6.65 -4.57
N LEU A 41 0.09 6.94 -3.54
CA LEU A 41 -0.09 6.08 -2.38
C LEU A 41 -1.56 5.72 -2.24
N VAL A 42 -1.84 4.47 -1.93
CA VAL A 42 -3.17 4.01 -1.54
C VAL A 42 -3.14 3.71 -0.05
N ILE A 43 -4.09 4.24 0.70
CA ILE A 43 -4.24 3.93 2.12
C ILE A 43 -5.60 3.32 2.40
N GLU A 44 -5.62 2.39 3.36
CA GLU A 44 -6.85 1.90 3.92
C GLU A 44 -7.28 2.82 5.06
N GLY A 45 -8.41 3.52 4.89
CA GLY A 45 -8.87 4.54 5.84
C GLY A 45 -10.13 5.26 5.38
N ASP A 46 -10.85 5.86 6.32
CA ASP A 46 -12.11 6.59 6.10
C ASP A 46 -11.93 8.10 5.89
N LYS A 47 -10.70 8.60 6.07
CA LYS A 47 -10.36 10.03 6.06
C LYS A 47 -9.07 10.28 5.31
N ALA A 48 -8.98 11.50 4.76
CA ALA A 48 -7.74 12.00 4.21
C ALA A 48 -6.65 12.11 5.31
N PRO A 49 -5.37 11.87 4.98
CA PRO A 49 -4.28 12.07 5.92
C PRO A 49 -4.14 13.54 6.35
N PRO A 50 -3.78 13.80 7.62
CA PRO A 50 -3.40 15.13 8.08
C PRO A 50 -2.22 15.70 7.29
N SER A 51 -2.12 17.03 7.22
CA SER A 51 -1.02 17.72 6.51
C SER A 51 0.38 17.30 6.97
N ALA A 52 0.57 17.05 8.27
CA ALA A 52 1.82 16.55 8.82
C ALA A 52 2.20 15.17 8.25
N VAL A 53 1.22 14.29 8.06
CA VAL A 53 1.41 12.97 7.44
C VAL A 53 1.76 13.13 5.97
N ILE A 54 1.08 14.02 5.24
CA ILE A 54 1.38 14.30 3.82
C ILE A 54 2.82 14.79 3.67
N ALA A 55 3.27 15.73 4.50
CA ALA A 55 4.63 16.27 4.46
C ALA A 55 5.69 15.19 4.76
N LYS A 56 5.42 14.30 5.72
CA LYS A 56 6.29 13.17 6.04
C LYS A 56 6.38 12.19 4.87
N LEU A 57 5.26 11.87 4.23
CA LEU A 57 5.20 10.94 3.09
C LEU A 57 5.94 11.48 1.87
N SER A 58 5.72 12.75 1.50
CA SER A 58 6.41 13.37 0.37
C SER A 58 7.91 13.52 0.64
N GLY A 59 8.29 13.91 1.86
CA GLY A 59 9.69 13.96 2.30
C GLY A 59 10.40 12.61 2.20
N ASN A 60 9.76 11.54 2.67
CA ASN A 60 10.31 10.18 2.52
C ASN A 60 10.47 9.78 1.05
N CYS A 61 9.54 10.19 0.17
CA CYS A 61 9.64 9.94 -1.26
C CYS A 61 10.63 10.87 -1.99
N GLY A 62 11.16 11.90 -1.33
CA GLY A 62 12.04 12.90 -1.94
C GLY A 62 11.35 13.79 -2.98
N ILE A 63 10.05 14.06 -2.81
CA ILE A 63 9.25 14.86 -3.76
C ILE A 63 8.54 16.03 -3.06
N ASP A 64 8.06 16.98 -3.85
CA ASP A 64 7.17 18.05 -3.38
C ASP A 64 5.79 17.47 -2.98
N PRO A 65 5.13 17.97 -1.92
CA PRO A 65 3.79 17.54 -1.54
C PRO A 65 2.74 17.61 -2.67
N THR A 66 2.86 18.58 -3.58
CA THR A 66 1.95 18.68 -4.75
C THR A 66 2.16 17.56 -5.77
N GLY A 67 3.29 16.85 -5.71
CA GLY A 67 3.58 15.66 -6.50
C GLY A 67 3.02 14.36 -5.89
N LEU A 68 2.48 14.41 -4.66
CA LEU A 68 1.93 13.24 -3.97
C LEU A 68 0.42 13.16 -4.18
N THR A 69 -0.04 12.07 -4.81
CA THR A 69 -1.46 11.72 -4.90
C THR A 69 -1.78 10.62 -3.90
N ILE A 70 -2.79 10.81 -3.05
CA ILE A 70 -3.24 9.82 -2.08
C ILE A 70 -4.66 9.40 -2.40
N LEU A 71 -4.86 8.11 -2.62
CA LEU A 71 -6.17 7.47 -2.67
C LEU A 71 -6.44 6.83 -1.32
N TYR A 72 -7.65 6.99 -0.79
CA TYR A 72 -8.05 6.34 0.46
C TYR A 72 -9.44 5.74 0.32
N ALA A 73 -9.59 4.54 0.86
CA ALA A 73 -10.84 3.80 0.85
C ALA A 73 -10.96 2.94 2.11
N THR A 74 -12.19 2.80 2.62
CA THR A 74 -12.46 1.90 3.74
C THR A 74 -12.55 0.46 3.26
N THR A 75 -12.22 -0.51 4.13
CA THR A 75 -12.34 -1.96 3.84
C THR A 75 -13.74 -2.36 3.40
N TRP A 76 -14.75 -1.66 3.92
CA TRP A 76 -16.17 -1.90 3.63
C TRP A 76 -16.74 -1.12 2.44
N SER A 77 -15.91 -0.41 1.69
CA SER A 77 -16.33 0.24 0.43
C SER A 77 -16.11 -0.70 -0.75
N LEU A 78 -16.79 -0.48 -1.88
CA LEU A 78 -16.53 -1.24 -3.10
C LEU A 78 -15.06 -1.13 -3.55
N ALA A 79 -14.46 0.06 -3.43
CA ALA A 79 -13.04 0.25 -3.76
C ALA A 79 -12.14 -0.56 -2.81
N GLY A 80 -12.47 -0.61 -1.52
CA GLY A 80 -11.77 -1.41 -0.52
C GLY A 80 -11.86 -2.91 -0.79
N THR A 81 -13.07 -3.44 -0.99
CA THR A 81 -13.26 -4.88 -1.24
C THR A 81 -12.60 -5.32 -2.54
N VAL A 82 -12.66 -4.50 -3.59
CA VAL A 82 -11.99 -4.78 -4.87
C VAL A 82 -10.48 -4.74 -4.74
N GLN A 83 -9.88 -3.73 -4.08
CA GLN A 83 -8.42 -3.66 -3.98
C GLN A 83 -7.85 -4.78 -3.10
N ILE A 84 -8.56 -5.20 -2.05
CA ILE A 84 -8.16 -6.35 -1.23
C ILE A 84 -8.21 -7.63 -2.06
N ALA A 85 -9.31 -7.87 -2.78
CA ALA A 85 -9.43 -9.02 -3.68
C ALA A 85 -8.34 -9.03 -4.76
N ALA A 86 -8.00 -7.88 -5.34
CA ALA A 86 -6.98 -7.75 -6.38
C ALA A 86 -5.57 -8.17 -5.91
N ARG A 87 -5.33 -8.30 -4.60
CA ARG A 87 -4.06 -8.76 -4.02
C ARG A 87 -3.89 -10.27 -3.99
N VAL A 88 -4.81 -11.05 -4.55
CA VAL A 88 -4.72 -12.52 -4.56
C VAL A 88 -3.37 -13.04 -5.05
N LEU A 89 -2.79 -12.41 -6.08
CA LEU A 89 -1.46 -12.75 -6.57
C LEU A 89 -0.34 -12.22 -5.65
N GLU A 90 -0.50 -11.01 -5.12
CA GLU A 90 0.46 -10.39 -4.18
C GLU A 90 0.66 -11.25 -2.94
N VAL A 91 -0.41 -11.79 -2.34
CA VAL A 91 -0.32 -12.65 -1.16
C VAL A 91 0.45 -13.94 -1.45
N ALA A 92 0.29 -14.52 -2.63
CA ALA A 92 1.06 -15.70 -3.04
C ALA A 92 2.57 -15.38 -3.17
N ILE A 93 2.90 -14.26 -3.82
CA ILE A 93 4.30 -13.81 -3.98
C ILE A 93 4.91 -13.43 -2.64
N HIS A 94 4.17 -12.71 -1.80
CA HIS A 94 4.58 -12.35 -0.45
C HIS A 94 4.83 -13.60 0.40
N LYS A 95 3.99 -14.63 0.29
CA LYS A 95 4.21 -15.89 1.00
C LYS A 95 5.44 -16.64 0.48
N ALA A 96 5.68 -16.66 -0.82
CA ALA A 96 6.88 -17.23 -1.40
C ALA A 96 8.15 -16.54 -0.86
N HIS A 97 8.17 -15.20 -0.87
CA HIS A 97 9.24 -14.39 -0.28
C HIS A 97 9.45 -14.68 1.21
N ALA A 98 8.37 -14.72 2.00
CA ALA A 98 8.42 -15.01 3.44
C ALA A 98 8.90 -16.44 3.76
N LEU A 99 8.80 -17.37 2.80
CA LEU A 99 9.35 -18.73 2.88
C LEU A 99 10.77 -18.83 2.28
N HIS A 100 11.38 -17.70 1.93
CA HIS A 100 12.69 -17.60 1.30
C HIS A 100 12.79 -18.33 -0.05
N PHE A 101 11.67 -18.47 -0.76
CA PHE A 101 11.70 -18.92 -2.14
C PHE A 101 12.35 -17.83 -3.02
N PRO A 102 13.31 -18.16 -3.89
CA PRO A 102 13.95 -17.18 -4.77
C PRO A 102 12.92 -16.57 -5.74
N LEU A 103 12.62 -15.29 -5.60
CA LEU A 103 11.57 -14.61 -6.38
C LEU A 103 11.90 -14.51 -7.87
N ASP A 104 13.18 -14.54 -8.22
CA ASP A 104 13.69 -14.63 -9.60
C ASP A 104 13.28 -15.91 -10.34
N ASN A 105 12.88 -16.95 -9.60
CA ASN A 105 12.31 -18.17 -10.16
C ASN A 105 10.79 -18.06 -10.44
N ILE A 106 10.13 -16.97 -10.04
CA ILE A 106 8.73 -16.69 -10.38
C ILE A 106 8.70 -15.87 -11.67
N LEU A 107 8.41 -16.52 -12.79
CA LEU A 107 8.44 -15.87 -14.11
C LEU A 107 7.18 -15.04 -14.41
N ASP A 108 6.01 -15.56 -14.03
CA ASP A 108 4.71 -14.92 -14.25
C ASP A 108 3.67 -15.50 -13.26
N GLY A 109 2.50 -14.88 -13.18
CA GLY A 109 1.40 -15.36 -12.35
C GLY A 109 0.06 -14.72 -12.68
N THR A 110 -1.00 -15.50 -12.49
CA THR A 110 -2.38 -15.02 -12.55
C THR A 110 -3.13 -15.50 -11.31
N GLY A 111 -4.09 -14.70 -10.84
CA GLY A 111 -4.91 -15.03 -9.69
C GLY A 111 -6.33 -14.54 -9.91
N THR A 112 -7.30 -15.31 -9.44
CA THR A 112 -8.71 -14.93 -9.44
C THR A 112 -9.27 -15.21 -8.06
N THR A 113 -10.03 -14.27 -7.53
CA THR A 113 -10.69 -14.39 -6.23
C THR A 113 -12.05 -13.71 -6.30
N PRO A 114 -13.08 -14.19 -5.59
CA PRO A 114 -14.35 -13.47 -5.49
C PRO A 114 -14.18 -12.14 -4.74
N ILE A 115 -15.02 -11.18 -5.08
CA ILE A 115 -15.15 -9.93 -4.31
C ILE A 115 -16.12 -10.18 -3.16
N ALA A 116 -15.68 -9.92 -1.93
CA ALA A 116 -16.54 -10.01 -0.76
C ALA A 116 -17.66 -8.95 -0.82
N PRO A 117 -18.89 -9.27 -0.38
CA PRO A 117 -19.94 -8.27 -0.27
C PRO A 117 -19.52 -7.18 0.74
N PRO A 118 -19.81 -5.89 0.48
CA PRO A 118 -19.52 -4.83 1.43
C PRO A 118 -20.24 -5.03 2.77
N VAL A 119 -19.51 -5.06 3.87
CA VAL A 119 -20.05 -5.14 5.24
C VAL A 119 -19.65 -3.86 5.98
N PRO A 120 -20.57 -2.98 6.40
CA PRO A 120 -20.27 -1.65 6.96
C PRO A 120 -19.75 -1.73 8.41
N ASP A 121 -18.73 -2.56 8.64
CA ASP A 121 -18.06 -2.80 9.90
C ASP A 121 -16.61 -3.19 9.58
N PHE A 122 -15.65 -2.47 10.17
CA PHE A 122 -14.22 -2.64 9.89
C PHE A 122 -13.73 -4.06 10.17
N VAL A 123 -14.11 -4.62 11.33
CA VAL A 123 -13.61 -5.92 11.79
C VAL A 123 -14.24 -7.07 11.01
N LYS A 124 -15.50 -6.94 10.60
CA LYS A 124 -16.18 -7.94 9.77
C LYS A 124 -15.77 -7.89 8.30
N ALA A 125 -15.34 -6.72 7.82
CA ALA A 125 -14.88 -6.53 6.45
C ALA A 125 -13.42 -6.96 6.23
N MET A 126 -12.62 -7.00 7.30
CA MET A 126 -11.25 -7.54 7.32
C MET A 126 -11.27 -9.06 7.39
#